data_AF-A0A1I0JY54-F1
#
_entry.id   AF-A0A1I0JY54-F1
#
_cell.length_a   1.000
_cell.length_b   1.000
_cell.length_c   1.000
_cell.angle_alpha   90.00
_cell.angle_beta   90.00
_cell.angle_gamma   90.00
#
_symmetry.space_group_name_H-M   'P 1'
#
loop_
_entity.id
_entity.type
_entity.pdbx_description
1 polymer ?
#
loop_
_entity_poly.entity_id
_entity_poly.type
_entity_poly.pdbx_seq_one_letter_code
_entity_poly.pdbx_strand_id
1 'polypeptide(L)'
;MYAMIEIILPEIIHFLEFIGIVIILIGATQAFLFYLGSFFKKEGERNIKLMLGSSLELGLEYKMGAEILKTVLIRDMNEIWILGSIIVLRALLSFLIHYEMKHQTVVHTGSGE
;
A
#
# COMPACT_ATOMS: atom_id res chain seq x y z
N MET A 1 2.41 -27.11 -20.56
CA MET A 1 3.04 -25.90 -19.97
C MET A 1 2.00 -24.84 -19.61
N TYR A 2 1.20 -24.35 -20.56
CA TYR A 2 0.12 -23.37 -20.27
C TYR A 2 -0.91 -23.85 -19.22
N ALA A 3 -1.37 -25.10 -19.30
CA ALA A 3 -2.28 -25.67 -18.31
C ALA A 3 -1.69 -25.74 -16.87
N MET A 4 -0.37 -25.82 -16.72
CA MET A 4 0.27 -25.81 -15.41
C MET A 4 0.30 -24.40 -14.83
N ILE A 5 0.51 -23.38 -15.67
CA ILE A 5 0.50 -21.97 -15.28
C ILE A 5 -0.89 -21.55 -14.80
N GLU A 6 -1.95 -21.93 -15.52
CA GLU A 6 -3.33 -21.60 -15.15
C GLU A 6 -3.77 -22.21 -13.80
N ILE A 7 -3.15 -23.30 -13.36
CA ILE A 7 -3.44 -23.94 -12.06
C ILE A 7 -2.60 -23.33 -10.93
N ILE A 8 -1.32 -23.05 -11.18
CA ILE A 8 -0.37 -22.65 -10.12
C ILE A 8 -0.44 -21.14 -9.85
N LEU A 9 -0.62 -20.34 -10.90
CA LEU A 9 -0.51 -18.90 -10.82
C LEU A 9 -1.61 -18.24 -9.95
N PRO A 10 -2.88 -18.68 -9.97
CA PRO A 10 -3.91 -18.16 -9.06
C PRO A 10 -3.56 -18.34 -7.57
N GLU A 11 -3.00 -19.50 -7.20
CA GLU A 11 -2.58 -19.78 -5.82
C GLU A 11 -1.44 -18.85 -5.39
N ILE A 12 -0.46 -18.61 -6.28
CA ILE A 12 0.63 -17.66 -6.03
C ILE A 12 0.08 -16.24 -5.87
N ILE A 13 -0.85 -15.83 -6.72
CA ILE A 13 -1.48 -14.51 -6.67
C ILE A 13 -2.17 -14.31 -5.31
N HIS A 14 -3.02 -15.24 -4.89
CA HIS A 14 -3.72 -15.15 -3.61
C HIS A 14 -2.76 -15.14 -2.43
N PHE A 15 -1.68 -15.93 -2.49
CA PHE A 15 -0.65 -15.93 -1.46
C PHE A 15 0.07 -14.58 -1.34
N LEU A 16 0.41 -13.96 -2.48
CA LEU A 16 1.06 -12.65 -2.51
C LEU A 16 0.12 -11.54 -2.00
N GLU A 17 -1.16 -11.59 -2.36
CA GLU A 17 -2.18 -10.69 -1.81
C GLU A 17 -2.32 -10.85 -0.30
N PHE A 18 -2.33 -12.09 0.19
CA PHE A 18 -2.43 -12.39 1.61
C PHE A 18 -1.26 -11.82 2.40
N ILE A 19 -0.02 -11.99 1.90
CA ILE A 19 1.17 -11.39 2.51
C ILE A 19 1.00 -9.86 2.61
N GLY A 20 0.61 -9.21 1.50
CA GLY A 20 0.41 -7.76 1.50
C GLY A 20 -0.65 -7.31 2.51
N ILE A 21 -1.76 -8.04 2.63
CA ILE A 21 -2.81 -7.77 3.62
C ILE A 21 -2.27 -7.91 5.04
N VAL A 22 -1.52 -8.98 5.33
CA VAL A 22 -0.95 -9.23 6.67
C VAL A 22 0.04 -8.14 7.07
N ILE A 23 0.93 -7.72 6.16
CA ILE A 23 1.92 -6.66 6.43
C ILE A 23 1.21 -5.35 6.78
N ILE A 24 0.23 -4.94 5.96
CA ILE A 24 -0.55 -3.71 6.20
C ILE A 24 -1.29 -3.81 7.53
N LEU A 25 -1.93 -4.96 7.80
CA LEU A 25 -2.70 -5.17 9.02
C LEU A 25 -1.85 -5.07 10.27
N ILE A 26 -0.66 -5.70 10.28
CA ILE A 26 0.27 -5.65 11.42
C ILE A 26 0.76 -4.22 11.64
N GLY A 27 1.24 -3.55 10.59
CA GLY A 27 1.75 -2.18 10.70
C GLY A 27 0.67 -1.19 11.15
N ALA A 28 -0.53 -1.30 10.60
CA ALA A 28 -1.69 -0.50 11.00
C ALA A 28 -2.07 -0.74 12.47
N THR A 29 -2.14 -2.00 12.89
CA THR A 29 -2.50 -2.36 14.27
C THR A 29 -1.47 -1.85 15.26
N GLN A 30 -0.18 -2.07 15.00
CA GLN A 30 0.88 -1.61 15.90
C GLN A 30 0.87 -0.08 16.00
N ALA A 31 0.77 0.63 14.88
CA ALA A 31 0.71 2.07 14.87
C ALA A 31 -0.52 2.62 15.62
N PHE A 32 -1.67 1.97 15.49
CA PHE A 32 -2.88 2.32 16.21
C PHE A 32 -2.74 2.11 17.72
N LEU A 33 -2.19 0.97 18.15
CA LEU A 33 -1.92 0.69 19.57
C LEU A 33 -0.92 1.68 20.17
N PHE A 34 0.14 2.00 19.43
CA PHE A 34 1.10 3.03 19.84
C PHE A 34 0.44 4.41 19.94
N TYR A 35 -0.39 4.80 18.97
CA TYR A 35 -1.12 6.06 19.02
C TYR A 35 -2.02 6.16 20.26
N LEU A 36 -2.74 5.09 20.58
CA LEU A 36 -3.63 5.04 21.75
C LEU A 36 -2.85 5.08 23.07
N GLY A 37 -1.71 4.40 23.17
CA GLY A 37 -0.83 4.42 24.35
C GLY A 37 -0.02 5.72 24.51
N SER A 38 0.42 6.32 23.41
CA SER A 38 1.16 7.59 23.40
C SER A 38 0.28 8.84 23.54
N PHE A 39 -1.04 8.70 23.65
CA PHE A 39 -1.93 9.82 23.96
C PHE A 39 -1.51 10.59 25.23
N PHE A 40 -0.79 9.92 26.15
CA PHE A 40 -0.23 10.53 27.36
C PHE A 40 1.22 11.06 27.21
N LYS A 41 1.93 10.78 26.12
CA LYS A 41 3.35 11.14 25.90
C LYS A 41 3.58 11.69 24.48
N LYS A 42 3.78 13.00 24.39
CA LYS A 42 3.84 13.83 23.16
C LYS A 42 5.04 13.60 22.23
N GLU A 43 5.95 12.66 22.52
CA GLU A 43 7.23 12.48 21.79
C GLU A 43 7.21 11.39 20.69
N GLY A 44 6.14 10.59 20.57
CA GLY A 44 6.13 9.38 19.72
C GLY A 44 5.66 9.52 18.26
N GLU A 45 5.09 10.67 17.88
CA GLU A 45 4.24 10.80 16.68
C GLU A 45 4.97 10.54 15.35
N ARG A 46 6.25 10.93 15.25
CA ARG A 46 7.06 10.75 14.03
C ARG A 46 7.35 9.28 13.73
N ASN A 47 7.53 8.45 14.75
CA ASN A 47 7.80 7.02 14.57
C ASN A 47 6.57 6.25 14.07
N ILE A 48 5.38 6.64 14.53
CA ILE A 48 4.11 6.00 14.14
C ILE A 48 3.83 6.20 12.66
N LYS A 49 3.99 7.43 12.13
CA LYS A 49 3.80 7.73 10.71
C LYS A 49 4.79 6.97 9.81
N LEU A 50 6.05 6.85 10.23
CA LEU A 50 7.07 6.09 9.51
C LEU A 50 6.76 4.59 9.46
N MET A 51 6.32 4.01 10.59
CA MET A 51 5.89 2.60 10.65
C MET A 51 4.70 2.32 9.74
N LEU A 52 3.67 3.17 9.79
CA LEU A 52 2.50 3.06 8.92
C LEU A 52 2.90 3.16 7.45
N GLY A 53 3.65 4.20 7.09
CA GLY A 53 4.10 4.43 5.71
C GLY A 53 4.89 3.24 5.17
N SER A 54 5.86 2.72 5.93
CA SER A 54 6.68 1.58 5.53
C SER A 54 5.87 0.29 5.36
N SER A 55 4.95 0.00 6.29
CA SER A 55 4.08 -1.19 6.17
C SER A 55 3.12 -1.09 4.99
N LEU A 56 2.62 0.12 4.70
CA LEU A 56 1.74 0.38 3.57
C LEU A 56 2.51 0.22 2.25
N GLU A 57 3.67 0.87 2.11
CA GLU A 57 4.53 0.78 0.92
C GLU A 57 4.89 -0.68 0.59
N LEU A 58 5.36 -1.44 1.59
CA LEU A 58 5.74 -2.84 1.40
C LEU A 58 4.53 -3.71 1.04
N GLY A 59 3.40 -3.56 1.73
CA GLY A 59 2.19 -4.32 1.42
C GLY A 59 1.58 -3.96 0.06
N LEU A 60 1.79 -2.73 -0.41
CA LEU A 60 1.39 -2.31 -1.75
C LEU A 60 2.26 -2.96 -2.83
N GLU A 61 3.58 -3.10 -2.64
CA GLU A 61 4.45 -3.82 -3.59
C GLU A 61 4.01 -5.27 -3.78
N TYR A 62 3.71 -6.00 -2.69
CA TYR A 62 3.20 -7.37 -2.79
C TYR A 62 1.86 -7.45 -3.53
N LYS A 63 0.95 -6.51 -3.28
CA LYS A 63 -0.35 -6.47 -3.98
C LYS A 63 -0.21 -6.07 -5.45
N MET A 64 0.70 -5.15 -5.79
CA MET A 64 1.01 -4.82 -7.18
C MET A 64 1.62 -6.02 -7.91
N GLY A 65 2.52 -6.78 -7.27
CA GLY A 65 3.05 -8.01 -7.82
C GLY A 65 1.95 -9.02 -8.18
N ALA A 66 0.96 -9.20 -7.30
CA ALA A 66 -0.19 -10.05 -7.56
C ALA A 66 -1.04 -9.56 -8.74
N GLU A 67 -1.30 -8.24 -8.80
CA GLU A 67 -2.02 -7.62 -9.90
C GLU A 67 -1.28 -7.79 -11.24
N ILE A 68 0.04 -7.66 -11.27
CA ILE A 68 0.87 -7.94 -12.46
C ILE A 68 0.74 -9.41 -12.88
N LEU A 69 0.86 -10.35 -11.93
CA LEU A 69 0.72 -11.78 -12.21
C LEU A 69 -0.68 -12.15 -12.72
N LYS A 70 -1.75 -11.48 -12.24
CA LYS A 70 -3.10 -11.65 -12.81
C LYS A 70 -3.14 -11.32 -14.30
N THR A 71 -2.41 -10.29 -14.75
CA THR A 71 -2.42 -9.90 -16.18
C THR A 71 -1.80 -10.96 -17.10
N VAL A 72 -0.95 -11.85 -16.57
CA VAL A 72 -0.39 -12.98 -17.33
C VAL A 72 -1.46 -14.03 -17.68
N LEU A 73 -2.52 -14.14 -16.88
CA LEU A 73 -3.62 -15.10 -17.09
C LEU A 73 -4.75 -14.54 -17.97
N ILE A 74 -4.84 -13.22 -18.10
CA ILE A 74 -5.92 -12.57 -18.84
C ILE A 74 -5.68 -12.71 -20.33
N ARG A 75 -6.67 -13.24 -21.04
CA ARG A 75 -6.66 -13.36 -22.50
C ARG A 75 -7.58 -12.35 -23.19
N ASP A 76 -8.46 -11.68 -22.43
CA ASP A 76 -9.41 -10.67 -22.93
C ASP A 76 -8.93 -9.25 -22.64
N MET A 77 -8.77 -8.43 -23.69
CA MET A 77 -8.28 -7.06 -23.56
C MET A 77 -9.19 -6.18 -22.69
N ASN A 78 -10.48 -6.46 -22.60
CA ASN A 78 -11.43 -5.69 -21.79
C ASN A 78 -11.19 -5.89 -20.28
N GLU A 79 -10.86 -7.12 -19.87
CA GLU A 79 -10.50 -7.42 -18.47
C GLU A 79 -9.17 -6.76 -18.08
N ILE A 80 -8.20 -6.68 -19.01
CA ILE A 80 -6.94 -5.96 -18.80
C ILE A 80 -7.20 -4.46 -18.57
N TRP A 81 -8.10 -3.84 -19.33
CA TRP A 81 -8.43 -2.41 -19.16
C TRP A 81 -9.06 -2.09 -17.81
N ILE A 82 -9.95 -2.96 -17.32
CA ILE A 82 -10.60 -2.78 -16.01
C ILE A 82 -9.56 -2.90 -14.89
N LEU A 83 -8.73 -3.95 -14.93
CA LEU A 83 -7.71 -4.17 -13.91
C LEU A 83 -6.64 -3.08 -13.95
N GLY A 84 -6.18 -2.68 -15.14
CA GLY A 84 -5.25 -1.56 -15.32
C GLY A 84 -5.81 -0.26 -14.75
N SER A 85 -7.09 0.03 -14.97
CA SER A 85 -7.75 1.23 -14.43
C SER A 85 -7.77 1.23 -12.90
N ILE A 86 -8.06 0.08 -12.26
CA ILE A 86 -8.07 -0.05 -10.79
C ILE A 86 -6.66 0.18 -10.21
N ILE A 87 -5.63 -0.37 -10.85
CA ILE A 87 -4.23 -0.20 -10.43
C ILE A 87 -3.80 1.28 -10.55
N VAL A 88 -4.13 1.94 -11.66
CA VAL A 88 -3.85 3.37 -11.89
C VAL A 88 -4.56 4.23 -10.85
N LEU A 89 -5.85 3.99 -10.60
CA LEU A 89 -6.61 4.71 -9.57
C LEU A 89 -5.96 4.55 -8.19
N ARG A 90 -5.51 3.34 -7.85
CA ARG A 90 -4.84 3.06 -6.58
C ARG A 90 -3.52 3.82 -6.44
N ALA A 91 -2.71 3.87 -7.51
CA ALA A 91 -1.47 4.63 -7.52
C ALA A 91 -1.73 6.14 -7.37
N LEU A 92 -2.73 6.67 -8.07
CA LEU A 92 -3.10 8.09 -7.99
C LEU A 92 -3.57 8.49 -6.59
N LEU A 93 -4.45 7.70 -5.96
CA LEU A 93 -4.93 7.96 -4.60
C LEU A 93 -3.78 7.89 -3.58
N SER A 94 -2.94 6.88 -3.67
CA SER A 94 -1.78 6.73 -2.76
C SER A 94 -0.76 7.85 -2.95
N PHE A 95 -0.55 8.30 -4.20
CA PHE A 95 0.31 9.43 -4.51
C PHE A 95 -0.25 10.77 -3.99
N LEU A 96 -1.56 11.01 -4.13
CA LEU A 96 -2.21 12.22 -3.65
C LEU A 96 -2.04 12.39 -2.14
N ILE A 97 -2.25 11.31 -1.37
CA ILE A 97 -2.06 11.30 0.08
C ILE A 97 -0.60 11.63 0.44
N HIS A 98 0.37 11.04 -0.27
CA HIS A 98 1.78 11.30 -0.04
C HIS A 98 2.18 12.75 -0.39
N TYR A 99 1.62 13.31 -1.47
CA TYR A 99 1.86 14.68 -1.92
C TYR A 99 1.32 15.71 -0.91
N GLU A 100 0.11 15.50 -0.38
CA GLU A 100 -0.46 16.33 0.68
C GLU A 100 0.43 16.32 1.94
N MET A 101 0.94 15.14 2.31
CA MET A 101 1.79 15.00 3.49
C MET A 101 3.12 15.77 3.37
N LYS A 102 3.69 15.87 2.16
CA LYS A 102 4.93 16.63 1.91
C LYS A 102 4.71 18.15 1.96
N HIS A 103 3.52 18.64 1.59
CA HIS A 103 3.22 20.07 1.57
C HIS A 103 2.89 20.65 2.95
N GLN A 104 2.40 19.84 3.89
CA GLN A 104 2.10 20.31 5.25
C GLN A 104 3.35 20.58 6.10
N THR A 105 4.52 20.02 5.75
CA THR A 105 5.78 20.26 6.48
C THR A 105 6.47 21.59 6.18
N VAL A 106 6.01 22.37 5.19
CA VAL A 106 6.71 23.60 4.74
C VAL A 106 6.04 24.90 5.23
N VAL A 107 4.85 24.82 5.83
CA VAL A 107 4.03 26.01 6.18
C VAL A 107 4.29 26.54 7.61
N HIS A 108 5.29 26.04 8.35
CA HIS A 108 5.62 26.52 9.71
C HIS A 108 7.00 27.16 9.88
N THR A 109 7.69 27.53 8.80
CA THR A 109 8.88 28.38 8.86
C THR A 109 8.67 29.62 8.01
N GLY A 110 7.93 30.58 8.57
CA GLY A 110 7.61 31.83 7.88
C GLY A 110 6.88 32.84 8.76
N SER A 111 7.33 33.02 10.00
CA SER A 111 7.07 34.25 10.75
C SER A 111 8.33 34.60 11.53
N GLY A 112 9.08 35.56 11.03
CA GLY A 112 10.30 36.05 11.65
C GLY A 112 11.17 36.78 10.65
N GLU A 113 10.71 37.94 10.20
CA GLU A 113 11.44 39.22 10.11
C GLU A 113 10.51 40.32 9.59
#